data_AF-A0AAJ0D135-F1
#
_entry.id   AF-A0AAJ0D135-F1
#
_cell.length_a   1.000
_cell.length_b   1.000
_cell.length_c   1.000
_cell.angle_alpha   90.00
_cell.angle_beta   90.00
_cell.angle_gamma   90.00
#
_symmetry.space_group_name_H-M   'P 1'
#
loop_
_entity.id
_entity.type
_entity.pdbx_description
1 polymer ?
#
loop_
_entity_poly.entity_id
_entity_poly.type
_entity_poly.pdbx_seq_one_letter_code
_entity_poly.pdbx_strand_id
1 'polypeptide(L)'
;MPAKSKSLAKAAAPAGHGYEFFGPPGAFGISFGLPLLVYVFTFACNDISGCPAPSLLSPRSLSLDQLKLEVGWPRDGILGLASWKATGAVLAYYLLSLILYRVLPAIEVEGTVLSSGGRLKYRLNTLYSSTATLAALAAGTVAQGAEFPVWTFISENYPQIIAANIGISYGIATFVYIRSFSVKSGNKGLRELAAGGHSGNLLYDWFIGRELNPRVTIPLIGEIDIKEWCELRPGMMGWIILNCSWCAQQYRNFGFVTDSIICITVVQALYVVDSWWFEPAILTTMDITTDGFGLMLAFGDLVWVPFVYSMQARYLSVHPQSLGPVGLAGTVSLIMLGFYIFRSANSQKNAFRTDPKHPDVAHLKYIETKTGSKLLISGWWGIARHINYFGDWIQSWPYSLPTGLAGYQILAAGAGAAGEGAFIMKDGREVIQGNARGWAMPITYFYIVYFAVLLIHRDRRDDEKCHRKYGEDWEKYKQTVRYRIIPGLY
;
A
#
# COMPACT_ATOMS: atom_id res chain seq x y z
N MET A 1 -14.42 -33.39 -54.66
CA MET A 1 -13.40 -32.41 -54.25
C MET A 1 -13.32 -32.43 -52.73
N PRO A 2 -12.20 -32.86 -52.11
CA PRO A 2 -12.10 -32.92 -50.66
C PRO A 2 -11.85 -31.52 -50.07
N ALA A 3 -12.53 -31.23 -48.96
CA ALA A 3 -12.45 -29.96 -48.24
C ALA A 3 -11.04 -29.69 -47.72
N LYS A 4 -10.47 -28.54 -48.07
CA LYS A 4 -9.17 -28.07 -47.58
C LYS A 4 -9.24 -27.84 -46.07
N SER A 5 -8.42 -28.58 -45.34
CA SER A 5 -8.07 -28.36 -43.94
C SER A 5 -7.62 -26.90 -43.73
N LYS A 6 -8.35 -26.16 -42.89
CA LYS A 6 -7.90 -24.85 -42.39
C LYS A 6 -6.72 -25.08 -41.45
N SER A 7 -5.52 -24.79 -41.95
CA SER A 7 -4.32 -24.58 -41.15
C SER A 7 -4.64 -23.61 -40.01
N LEU A 8 -4.57 -24.09 -38.76
CA LEU A 8 -4.57 -23.25 -37.58
C LEU A 8 -3.32 -22.36 -37.66
N ALA A 9 -3.53 -21.09 -38.00
CA ALA A 9 -2.48 -20.09 -37.95
C ALA A 9 -1.85 -20.13 -36.56
N LYS A 10 -0.56 -20.47 -36.51
CA LYS A 10 0.27 -20.41 -35.32
C LYS A 10 0.10 -19.00 -34.74
N ALA A 11 -0.49 -18.89 -33.54
CA ALA A 11 -0.66 -17.61 -32.87
C ALA A 11 0.68 -16.88 -32.89
N ALA A 12 0.68 -15.64 -33.41
CA ALA A 12 1.86 -14.80 -33.39
C ALA A 12 2.42 -14.76 -31.96
N ALA A 13 3.73 -14.93 -31.81
CA ALA A 13 4.37 -14.75 -30.52
C ALA A 13 3.92 -13.39 -29.96
N PRO A 14 3.45 -13.31 -28.70
CA PRO A 14 3.03 -12.05 -28.13
C PRO A 14 4.17 -11.03 -28.28
N ALA A 15 3.84 -9.83 -28.75
CA ALA A 15 4.80 -8.74 -28.88
C ALA A 15 5.57 -8.60 -27.55
N GLY A 16 6.89 -8.46 -27.62
CA GLY A 16 7.74 -8.39 -26.44
C GLY A 16 7.21 -7.35 -25.45
N HIS A 17 6.93 -7.79 -24.23
CA HIS A 17 6.51 -6.88 -23.18
C HIS A 17 7.68 -5.93 -22.90
N GLY A 18 7.45 -4.62 -23.04
CA GLY A 18 8.45 -3.61 -22.76
C GLY A 18 8.86 -3.62 -21.27
N TYR A 19 10.01 -3.02 -20.98
CA TYR A 19 10.41 -2.76 -19.61
C TYR A 19 9.49 -1.72 -18.97
N GLU A 20 9.04 -2.00 -17.76
CA GLU A 20 8.38 -1.05 -16.86
C GLU A 20 9.39 -0.54 -15.83
N PHE A 21 9.01 0.45 -15.02
CA PHE A 21 9.85 0.95 -13.91
C PHE A 21 11.28 1.32 -14.32
N PHE A 22 11.44 1.95 -15.50
CA PHE A 22 12.76 2.30 -16.08
C PHE A 22 13.70 1.10 -16.30
N GLY A 23 13.16 -0.12 -16.43
CA GLY A 23 13.93 -1.33 -16.71
C GLY A 23 14.91 -1.70 -15.60
N PRO A 24 16.04 -2.36 -15.93
CA PRO A 24 16.98 -2.86 -14.92
C PRO A 24 17.55 -1.79 -13.97
N PRO A 25 17.91 -0.56 -14.42
CA PRO A 25 18.36 0.49 -13.51
C PRO A 25 17.30 0.93 -12.50
N GLY A 26 16.04 1.06 -12.92
CA GLY A 26 14.96 1.41 -11.99
C GLY A 26 14.59 0.25 -11.08
N ALA A 27 14.58 -0.99 -11.57
CA ALA A 27 14.46 -2.19 -10.74
C ALA A 27 15.54 -2.24 -9.66
N PHE A 28 16.80 -1.91 -9.98
CA PHE A 28 17.88 -1.77 -9.00
C PHE A 28 17.57 -0.69 -7.96
N GLY A 29 17.29 0.53 -8.43
CA GLY A 29 17.05 1.67 -7.57
C GLY A 29 15.86 1.47 -6.62
N ILE A 30 14.78 0.85 -7.09
CA ILE A 30 13.61 0.54 -6.25
C ILE A 30 13.96 -0.58 -5.27
N SER A 31 14.56 -1.67 -5.75
CA SER A 31 14.87 -2.84 -4.91
C SER A 31 15.75 -2.48 -3.74
N PHE A 32 16.83 -1.71 -3.95
CA PHE A 32 17.80 -1.42 -2.89
C PHE A 32 17.64 -0.03 -2.28
N GLY A 33 17.01 0.92 -2.97
CA GLY A 33 16.79 2.27 -2.47
C GLY A 33 15.58 2.41 -1.56
N LEU A 34 14.45 1.73 -1.85
CA LEU A 34 13.27 1.84 -1.00
C LEU A 34 13.45 1.27 0.42
N PRO A 35 14.13 0.14 0.65
CA PRO A 35 14.46 -0.31 2.00
C PRO A 35 15.24 0.74 2.80
N LEU A 36 16.21 1.41 2.16
CA LEU A 36 16.96 2.51 2.78
C LEU A 36 16.06 3.70 3.09
N LEU A 37 15.17 4.07 2.18
CA LEU A 37 14.22 5.17 2.37
C LEU A 37 13.28 4.93 3.57
N VAL A 38 12.79 3.70 3.76
CA VAL A 38 11.97 3.33 4.93
C VAL A 38 12.75 3.55 6.24
N TYR A 39 14.03 3.18 6.28
CA TYR A 39 14.89 3.47 7.43
C TYR A 39 15.20 4.95 7.59
N VAL A 40 15.41 5.69 6.50
CA VAL A 40 15.59 7.14 6.55
C VAL A 40 14.38 7.79 7.21
N PHE A 41 13.16 7.45 6.82
CA PHE A 41 11.96 7.97 7.51
C PHE A 41 11.88 7.54 8.98
N THR A 42 12.22 6.29 9.28
CA THR A 42 12.18 5.73 10.64
C THR A 42 13.15 6.43 11.60
N PHE A 43 14.38 6.70 11.14
CA PHE A 43 15.42 7.32 11.95
C PHE A 43 15.35 8.84 11.92
N ALA A 44 15.03 9.45 10.77
CA ALA A 44 14.88 10.89 10.69
C ALA A 44 13.70 11.37 11.54
N CYS A 45 12.58 10.64 11.56
CA CYS A 45 11.43 10.94 12.39
C CYS A 45 11.37 9.96 13.55
N ASN A 46 11.78 10.33 14.77
CA ASN A 46 11.89 9.40 15.89
C ASN A 46 11.35 9.97 17.21
N ASP A 47 11.16 9.11 18.20
CA ASP A 47 10.68 9.42 19.54
C ASP A 47 11.80 9.66 20.57
N ILE A 48 13.03 9.86 20.09
CA ILE A 48 14.23 10.11 20.89
C ILE A 48 14.55 11.61 20.90
N SER A 49 14.69 12.22 19.72
CA SER A 49 15.19 13.59 19.54
C SER A 49 14.27 14.49 18.73
N GLY A 50 13.53 13.96 17.76
CA GLY A 50 12.71 14.82 16.90
C GLY A 50 12.28 14.21 15.57
N CYS A 51 11.52 15.00 14.83
CA CYS A 51 11.12 14.74 13.47
C CYS A 51 11.17 16.05 12.67
N PRO A 52 12.19 16.27 11.80
CA PRO A 52 13.38 15.43 11.67
C PRO A 52 14.31 15.54 12.90
N ALA A 53 15.25 14.60 13.05
CA ALA A 53 16.30 14.66 14.06
C ALA A 53 17.06 16.00 13.99
N PRO A 54 17.41 16.63 15.12
CA PRO A 54 17.94 18.01 15.15
C PRO A 54 19.12 18.28 14.23
N SER A 55 20.08 17.35 14.12
CA SER A 55 21.25 17.48 13.24
C SER A 55 20.87 17.59 11.75
N LEU A 56 19.70 17.08 11.34
CA LEU A 56 19.22 17.17 9.97
C LEU A 56 18.67 18.56 9.62
N LEU A 57 18.36 19.40 10.62
CA LEU A 57 17.93 20.79 10.41
C LEU A 57 19.10 21.72 10.07
N SER A 58 20.34 21.33 10.39
CA SER A 58 21.56 22.11 10.11
C SER A 58 22.61 21.25 9.39
N PRO A 59 22.41 20.92 8.09
CA PRO A 59 23.30 20.00 7.37
C PRO A 59 24.76 20.45 7.31
N ARG A 60 25.02 21.76 7.42
CA ARG A 60 26.37 22.34 7.37
C ARG A 60 27.21 22.02 8.61
N SER A 61 26.58 21.68 9.73
CA SER A 61 27.24 21.36 11.01
C SER A 61 26.99 19.92 11.44
N LEU A 62 26.61 19.04 10.50
CA LEU A 62 26.22 17.67 10.79
C LEU A 62 27.44 16.85 11.25
N SER A 63 27.37 16.35 12.48
CA SER A 63 28.28 15.32 13.00
C SER A 63 27.59 13.96 12.95
N LEU A 64 28.24 12.97 12.32
CA LEU A 64 27.68 11.61 12.22
C LEU A 64 27.51 10.96 13.60
N ASP A 65 28.41 11.23 14.54
CA ASP A 65 28.33 10.65 15.88
C ASP A 65 27.18 11.28 16.68
N GLN A 66 26.95 12.58 16.51
CA GLN A 66 25.78 13.25 17.09
C GLN A 66 24.48 12.72 16.48
N LEU A 67 24.42 12.59 15.15
CA LEU A 67 23.24 12.04 14.47
C LEU A 67 22.93 10.62 14.94
N LYS A 68 23.94 9.76 15.12
CA LYS A 68 23.75 8.39 15.65
C LYS A 68 23.10 8.40 17.03
N LEU A 69 23.50 9.30 17.91
CA LEU A 69 22.88 9.46 19.24
C LEU A 69 21.43 9.94 19.12
N GLU A 70 21.19 10.96 18.29
CA GLU A 70 19.87 11.57 18.10
C GLU A 70 18.85 10.60 17.51
N VAL A 71 19.26 9.73 16.60
CA VAL A 71 18.35 8.76 15.97
C VAL A 71 18.29 7.42 16.71
N GLY A 72 19.05 7.24 17.80
CA GLY A 72 19.16 5.98 18.50
C GLY A 72 19.74 4.86 17.66
N TRP A 73 20.76 5.17 16.85
CA TRP A 73 21.42 4.19 16.01
C TRP A 73 21.96 3.02 16.85
N PRO A 74 21.73 1.75 16.45
CA PRO A 74 22.16 0.61 17.26
C PRO A 74 23.67 0.59 17.47
N ARG A 75 24.11 0.21 18.68
CA ARG A 75 25.54 0.13 19.03
C ARG A 75 26.31 -0.85 18.15
N ASP A 76 25.69 -1.97 17.80
CA ASP A 76 26.25 -2.99 16.91
C ASP A 76 26.11 -2.62 15.41
N GLY A 77 25.78 -1.37 15.12
CA GLY A 77 25.58 -0.86 13.77
C GLY A 77 24.41 -1.54 13.06
N ILE A 78 24.60 -1.87 11.78
CA ILE A 78 23.58 -2.47 10.94
C ILE A 78 23.11 -3.83 11.49
N LEU A 79 23.99 -4.57 12.17
CA LEU A 79 23.62 -5.86 12.77
C LEU A 79 22.59 -5.70 13.90
N GLY A 80 22.58 -4.54 14.59
CA GLY A 80 21.58 -4.23 15.62
C GLY A 80 20.17 -3.95 15.07
N LEU A 81 20.03 -3.81 13.75
CA LEU A 81 18.72 -3.80 13.08
C LEU A 81 18.13 -5.21 12.97
N ALA A 82 18.95 -6.27 13.03
CA ALA A 82 18.45 -7.63 13.03
C ALA A 82 18.17 -8.11 14.47
N SER A 83 17.02 -8.75 14.68
CA SER A 83 16.69 -9.38 15.96
C SER A 83 15.89 -10.66 15.77
N TRP A 84 16.39 -11.78 16.29
CA TRP A 84 15.67 -13.05 16.27
C TRP A 84 14.34 -12.98 17.02
N LYS A 85 14.26 -12.15 18.06
CA LYS A 85 13.02 -11.93 18.81
C LYS A 85 11.97 -11.23 17.94
N ALA A 86 12.36 -10.15 17.24
CA ALA A 86 11.48 -9.43 16.33
C ALA A 86 11.08 -10.30 15.14
N THR A 87 12.03 -11.01 14.51
CA THR A 87 11.76 -11.96 13.43
C THR A 87 10.81 -13.07 13.88
N GLY A 88 11.02 -13.65 15.06
CA GLY A 88 10.13 -14.66 15.63
C GLY A 88 8.70 -14.14 15.84
N ALA A 89 8.55 -12.91 16.33
CA ALA A 89 7.23 -12.28 16.51
C ALA A 89 6.52 -12.03 15.17
N VAL A 90 7.23 -11.54 14.14
CA VAL A 90 6.66 -11.34 12.80
C VAL A 90 6.23 -12.69 12.19
N LEU A 91 7.07 -13.73 12.30
CA LEU A 91 6.74 -15.07 11.84
C LEU A 91 5.56 -15.67 12.61
N ALA A 92 5.45 -15.43 13.92
CA ALA A 92 4.31 -15.86 14.72
C ALA A 92 3.01 -15.16 14.30
N TYR A 93 3.06 -13.86 13.99
CA TYR A 93 1.94 -13.12 13.42
C TYR A 93 1.51 -13.70 12.06
N TYR A 94 2.46 -13.99 11.18
CA TYR A 94 2.17 -14.59 9.87
C TYR A 94 1.59 -16.00 10.03
N LEU A 95 2.15 -16.80 10.93
CA LEU A 95 1.64 -18.14 11.24
C LEU A 95 0.22 -18.08 11.80
N LEU A 96 -0.09 -17.13 12.68
CA LEU A 96 -1.46 -16.92 13.16
C LEU A 96 -2.41 -16.61 12.00
N SER A 97 -2.02 -15.72 11.08
CA SER A 97 -2.80 -15.42 9.88
C SER A 97 -3.04 -16.67 9.01
N LEU A 98 -2.03 -17.53 8.84
CA LEU A 98 -2.12 -18.79 8.12
C LEU A 98 -3.05 -19.81 8.81
N ILE A 99 -2.97 -19.91 10.14
CA ILE A 99 -3.86 -20.77 10.92
C ILE A 99 -5.31 -20.30 10.75
N LEU A 100 -5.57 -18.99 10.92
CA LEU A 100 -6.91 -18.41 10.77
C LEU A 100 -7.45 -18.57 9.34
N TYR A 101 -6.61 -18.40 8.33
CA TYR A 101 -6.93 -18.70 6.93
C TYR A 101 -7.47 -20.13 6.76
N ARG A 102 -6.85 -21.10 7.43
CA ARG A 102 -7.22 -22.51 7.34
C ARG A 102 -8.46 -22.88 8.16
N VAL A 103 -8.59 -22.39 9.38
CA VAL A 103 -9.61 -22.86 10.33
C VAL A 103 -10.95 -22.14 10.20
N LEU A 104 -10.95 -20.87 9.81
CA LEU A 104 -12.19 -20.08 9.73
C LEU A 104 -12.97 -20.37 8.44
N PRO A 105 -14.30 -20.16 8.44
CA PRO A 105 -15.12 -20.28 7.23
C PRO A 105 -14.58 -19.42 6.10
N ALA A 106 -14.69 -19.90 4.86
CA ALA A 106 -14.24 -19.19 3.67
C ALA A 106 -15.21 -19.42 2.51
N ILE A 107 -15.22 -18.47 1.59
CA ILE A 107 -15.85 -18.63 0.29
C ILE A 107 -14.80 -19.07 -0.74
N GLU A 108 -15.22 -19.86 -1.71
CA GLU A 108 -14.38 -20.20 -2.85
C GLU A 108 -14.83 -19.40 -4.08
N VAL A 109 -13.89 -18.69 -4.70
CA VAL A 109 -14.15 -17.84 -5.86
C VAL A 109 -13.18 -18.20 -6.97
N GLU A 110 -13.67 -18.23 -8.21
CA GLU A 110 -12.82 -18.41 -9.38
C GLU A 110 -12.21 -17.07 -9.83
N GLY A 111 -10.90 -17.08 -10.05
CA GLY A 111 -10.18 -15.94 -10.61
C GLY A 111 -10.46 -15.74 -12.11
N THR A 112 -9.70 -14.85 -12.73
CA THR A 112 -9.78 -14.60 -14.17
C THR A 112 -9.30 -15.79 -15.01
N VAL A 113 -9.69 -15.80 -16.28
CA VAL A 113 -9.19 -16.80 -17.23
C VAL A 113 -7.71 -16.56 -17.48
N LEU A 114 -6.90 -17.61 -17.32
CA LEU A 114 -5.47 -17.58 -17.57
C LEU A 114 -5.15 -17.63 -19.06
N SER A 115 -3.94 -17.18 -19.44
CA SER A 115 -3.49 -17.24 -20.84
C SER A 115 -3.33 -18.68 -21.34
N SER A 116 -2.97 -19.59 -20.44
CA SER A 116 -2.90 -21.04 -20.66
C SER A 116 -4.27 -21.73 -20.68
N GLY A 117 -5.36 -20.98 -20.41
CA GLY A 117 -6.71 -21.51 -20.26
C GLY A 117 -7.03 -21.96 -18.83
N GLY A 118 -8.33 -22.08 -18.53
CA GLY A 118 -8.79 -22.41 -17.18
C GLY A 118 -8.85 -21.20 -16.22
N ARG A 119 -9.27 -21.46 -14.98
CA ARG A 119 -9.37 -20.48 -13.89
C ARG A 119 -8.79 -21.08 -12.62
N LEU A 120 -8.06 -20.28 -11.86
CA LEU A 120 -7.61 -20.65 -10.53
C LEU A 120 -8.73 -20.45 -9.52
N LYS A 121 -8.81 -21.34 -8.51
CA LYS A 121 -9.73 -21.18 -7.38
C LYS A 121 -9.02 -20.51 -6.22
N TYR A 122 -9.72 -19.59 -5.56
CA TYR A 122 -9.23 -18.82 -4.43
C TYR A 122 -10.12 -19.05 -3.23
N ARG A 123 -9.51 -19.36 -2.09
CA ARG A 123 -10.18 -19.46 -0.80
C ARG A 123 -10.04 -18.11 -0.11
N LEU A 124 -11.17 -17.44 0.11
CA LEU A 124 -11.23 -16.06 0.61
C LEU A 124 -11.94 -16.02 1.95
N ASN A 125 -11.28 -15.46 2.96
CA ASN A 125 -11.83 -15.28 4.31
C ASN A 125 -11.13 -14.18 5.10
N THR A 126 -10.52 -13.21 4.40
CA THR A 126 -9.69 -12.20 5.04
C THR A 126 -10.50 -11.45 6.10
N LEU A 127 -11.75 -11.07 5.81
CA LEU A 127 -12.63 -10.40 6.77
C LEU A 127 -12.74 -11.15 8.11
N TYR A 128 -13.00 -12.46 8.09
CA TYR A 128 -13.14 -13.25 9.31
C TYR A 128 -11.82 -13.40 10.06
N SER A 129 -10.73 -13.77 9.37
CA SER A 129 -9.41 -13.94 9.99
C SER A 129 -8.86 -12.64 10.57
N SER A 130 -9.09 -11.54 9.86
CA SER A 130 -8.65 -10.22 10.24
C SER A 130 -9.44 -9.71 11.44
N THR A 131 -10.76 -9.84 11.42
CA THR A 131 -11.62 -9.45 12.55
C THR A 131 -11.33 -10.26 13.81
N ALA A 132 -11.06 -11.56 13.69
CA ALA A 132 -10.66 -12.39 14.83
C ALA A 132 -9.34 -11.89 15.46
N THR A 133 -8.37 -11.49 14.65
CA THR A 133 -7.09 -10.94 15.12
C THR A 133 -7.31 -9.58 15.82
N LEU A 134 -8.10 -8.69 15.21
CA LEU A 134 -8.43 -7.39 15.82
C LEU A 134 -9.21 -7.56 17.13
N ALA A 135 -10.12 -8.52 17.22
CA ALA A 135 -10.86 -8.81 18.44
C ALA A 135 -9.92 -9.28 19.56
N ALA A 136 -8.92 -10.12 19.25
CA ALA A 136 -7.91 -10.54 20.23
C ALA A 136 -7.04 -9.36 20.71
N LEU A 137 -6.64 -8.48 19.79
CA LEU A 137 -5.88 -7.26 20.13
C LEU A 137 -6.72 -6.28 20.97
N ALA A 138 -8.00 -6.12 20.65
CA ALA A 138 -8.94 -5.31 21.41
C ALA A 138 -9.15 -5.89 22.82
N ALA A 139 -9.33 -7.21 22.96
CA ALA A 139 -9.44 -7.88 24.25
C ALA A 139 -8.18 -7.68 25.11
N GLY A 140 -6.99 -7.81 24.51
CA GLY A 140 -5.71 -7.51 25.18
C GLY A 140 -5.62 -6.06 25.64
N THR A 141 -6.08 -5.12 24.80
CA THR A 141 -6.12 -3.69 25.12
C THR A 141 -7.12 -3.37 26.24
N VAL A 142 -8.29 -4.00 26.27
CA VAL A 142 -9.26 -3.83 27.37
C VAL A 142 -8.69 -4.37 28.68
N ALA A 143 -7.97 -5.49 28.63
CA ALA A 143 -7.41 -6.12 29.83
C ALA A 143 -6.18 -5.39 30.41
N GLN A 144 -5.31 -4.83 29.55
CA GLN A 144 -4.00 -4.30 29.95
C GLN A 144 -3.77 -2.84 29.54
N GLY A 145 -4.75 -2.20 28.92
CA GLY A 145 -4.65 -0.82 28.44
C GLY A 145 -3.55 -0.65 27.39
N ALA A 146 -2.91 0.51 27.43
CA ALA A 146 -1.81 0.85 26.54
C ALA A 146 -0.50 0.09 26.83
N GLU A 147 -0.43 -0.61 27.95
CA GLU A 147 0.71 -1.45 28.35
C GLU A 147 0.59 -2.90 27.86
N PHE A 148 -0.45 -3.22 27.07
CA PHE A 148 -0.60 -4.53 26.46
C PHE A 148 0.70 -4.91 25.71
N PRO A 149 1.32 -6.08 25.99
CA PRO A 149 2.67 -6.40 25.51
C PRO A 149 2.87 -6.34 23.99
N VAL A 150 1.81 -6.50 23.19
CA VAL A 150 1.91 -6.34 21.73
C VAL A 150 2.25 -4.90 21.36
N TRP A 151 1.62 -3.92 22.01
CA TRP A 151 1.82 -2.49 21.72
C TRP A 151 3.20 -2.00 22.15
N THR A 152 3.66 -2.42 23.33
CA THR A 152 4.99 -2.07 23.83
C THR A 152 6.07 -2.72 22.97
N PHE A 153 5.91 -4.02 22.65
CA PHE A 153 6.85 -4.76 21.80
C PHE A 153 7.03 -4.10 20.42
N ILE A 154 5.93 -3.69 19.77
CA ILE A 154 5.97 -3.02 18.48
C ILE A 154 6.75 -1.71 18.56
N SER A 155 6.45 -0.84 19.55
CA SER A 155 7.16 0.43 19.68
C SER A 155 8.65 0.26 19.99
N GLU A 156 9.01 -0.71 20.82
CA GLU A 156 10.40 -0.94 21.26
C GLU A 156 11.27 -1.63 20.21
N ASN A 157 10.67 -2.43 19.31
CA ASN A 157 11.39 -3.23 18.33
C ASN A 157 11.09 -2.77 16.88
N TYR A 158 10.61 -1.54 16.71
CA TYR A 158 10.12 -1.06 15.43
C TYR A 158 11.15 -1.17 14.27
N PRO A 159 12.41 -0.72 14.42
CA PRO A 159 13.42 -0.92 13.38
C PRO A 159 13.68 -2.40 13.06
N GLN A 160 13.66 -3.26 14.07
CA GLN A 160 13.91 -4.69 13.91
C GLN A 160 12.74 -5.42 13.25
N ILE A 161 11.51 -4.97 13.50
CA ILE A 161 10.32 -5.46 12.81
C ILE A 161 10.37 -5.09 11.33
N ILE A 162 10.81 -3.87 10.99
CA ILE A 162 11.08 -3.47 9.59
C ILE A 162 12.13 -4.39 8.97
N ALA A 163 13.25 -4.63 9.65
CA ALA A 163 14.31 -5.52 9.17
C ALA A 163 13.81 -6.94 8.88
N ALA A 164 12.98 -7.48 9.78
CA ALA A 164 12.36 -8.79 9.61
C ALA A 164 11.47 -8.85 8.35
N ASN A 165 10.60 -7.85 8.14
CA ASN A 165 9.73 -7.81 6.95
C ASN A 165 10.52 -7.59 5.65
N ILE A 166 11.61 -6.81 5.68
CA ILE A 166 12.54 -6.69 4.54
C ILE A 166 13.18 -8.05 4.24
N GLY A 167 13.73 -8.73 5.25
CA GLY A 167 14.32 -10.05 5.06
C GLY A 167 13.33 -11.08 4.51
N ILE A 168 12.10 -11.08 5.03
CA ILE A 168 11.02 -11.98 4.58
C ILE A 168 10.61 -11.67 3.13
N SER A 169 10.41 -10.40 2.77
CA SER A 169 10.03 -10.02 1.40
C SER A 169 11.11 -10.42 0.38
N TYR A 170 12.39 -10.19 0.69
CA TYR A 170 13.50 -10.64 -0.13
C TYR A 170 13.59 -12.18 -0.22
N GLY A 171 13.36 -12.87 0.90
CA GLY A 171 13.35 -14.32 0.96
C GLY A 171 12.25 -14.93 0.08
N ILE A 172 11.02 -14.42 0.21
CA ILE A 172 9.87 -14.87 -0.58
C ILE A 172 10.08 -14.56 -2.07
N ALA A 173 10.50 -13.34 -2.41
CA ALA A 173 10.78 -12.94 -3.80
C ALA A 173 11.84 -13.84 -4.46
N THR A 174 12.90 -14.16 -3.73
CA THR A 174 13.96 -15.05 -4.21
C THR A 174 13.46 -16.48 -4.35
N PHE A 175 12.67 -16.97 -3.39
CA PHE A 175 12.05 -18.29 -3.45
C PHE A 175 11.14 -18.45 -4.68
N VAL A 176 10.22 -17.50 -4.93
CA VAL A 176 9.31 -17.57 -6.09
C VAL A 176 10.06 -17.39 -7.41
N TYR A 177 11.11 -16.56 -7.44
CA TYR A 177 11.98 -16.43 -8.61
C TYR A 177 12.65 -17.76 -8.97
N ILE A 178 13.31 -18.42 -8.02
CA ILE A 178 13.97 -19.71 -8.24
C ILE A 178 12.95 -20.78 -8.65
N ARG A 179 11.79 -20.80 -7.98
CA ARG A 179 10.74 -21.79 -8.28
C ARG A 179 10.08 -21.59 -9.64
N SER A 180 10.07 -20.36 -10.16
CA SER A 180 9.49 -20.04 -11.47
C SER A 180 10.18 -20.77 -12.63
N PHE A 181 11.45 -21.16 -12.50
CA PHE A 181 12.17 -21.91 -13.53
C PHE A 181 11.64 -23.34 -13.74
N SER A 182 10.82 -23.84 -12.80
CA SER A 182 10.12 -25.13 -12.96
C SER A 182 8.79 -25.01 -13.73
N VAL A 183 8.34 -23.81 -14.08
CA VAL A 183 7.08 -23.60 -14.81
C VAL A 183 7.23 -24.10 -16.25
N LYS A 184 6.35 -25.02 -16.65
CA LYS A 184 6.29 -25.60 -18.01
C LYS A 184 4.97 -25.24 -18.67
N SER A 185 4.98 -24.96 -19.97
CA SER A 185 3.74 -24.73 -20.72
C SER A 185 2.81 -25.94 -20.65
N GLY A 186 1.51 -25.73 -20.49
CA GLY A 186 0.50 -26.79 -20.40
C GLY A 186 0.57 -27.67 -19.15
N ASN A 187 1.18 -27.18 -18.06
CA ASN A 187 1.24 -27.95 -16.81
C ASN A 187 -0.16 -28.09 -16.17
N LYS A 188 -0.40 -29.21 -15.50
CA LYS A 188 -1.70 -29.51 -14.83
C LYS A 188 -2.06 -28.52 -13.72
N GLY A 189 -1.07 -27.84 -13.15
CA GLY A 189 -1.25 -26.88 -12.05
C GLY A 189 -1.61 -25.47 -12.52
N LEU A 190 -1.87 -25.27 -13.82
CA LEU A 190 -2.19 -23.97 -14.41
C LEU A 190 -1.18 -22.86 -14.06
N ARG A 191 0.09 -23.23 -13.83
CA ARG A 191 1.16 -22.26 -13.55
C ARG A 191 1.57 -21.58 -14.86
N GLU A 192 1.65 -20.26 -14.88
CA GLU A 192 2.13 -19.52 -16.05
C GLU A 192 3.08 -18.39 -15.65
N LEU A 193 3.90 -17.98 -16.61
CA LEU A 193 4.81 -16.86 -16.43
C LEU A 193 4.06 -15.56 -16.72
N ALA A 194 4.34 -14.52 -15.93
CA ALA A 194 3.83 -13.19 -16.20
C ALA A 194 4.48 -12.63 -17.47
N ALA A 195 3.70 -11.93 -18.30
CA ALA A 195 4.17 -11.45 -19.60
C ALA A 195 5.40 -10.53 -19.52
N GLY A 196 5.50 -9.72 -18.46
CA GLY A 196 6.65 -8.85 -18.18
C GLY A 196 7.80 -9.54 -17.45
N GLY A 197 7.62 -10.76 -16.95
CA GLY A 197 8.53 -11.44 -16.02
C GLY A 197 9.52 -12.41 -16.68
N HIS A 198 9.80 -12.27 -17.97
CA HIS A 198 10.75 -13.14 -18.67
C HIS A 198 11.53 -12.37 -19.73
N SER A 199 12.13 -11.23 -19.33
CA SER A 199 12.91 -10.36 -20.19
C SER A 199 14.32 -10.89 -20.49
N GLY A 200 14.81 -11.83 -19.68
CA GLY A 200 16.17 -12.35 -19.73
C GLY A 200 17.17 -11.56 -18.88
N ASN A 201 16.75 -10.45 -18.25
CA ASN A 201 17.55 -9.74 -17.26
C ASN A 201 17.21 -10.24 -15.85
N LEU A 202 18.19 -10.86 -15.17
CA LEU A 202 17.99 -11.47 -13.85
C LEU A 202 17.43 -10.51 -12.80
N LEU A 203 17.98 -9.30 -12.70
CA LEU A 203 17.57 -8.33 -11.69
C LEU A 203 16.14 -7.86 -11.94
N TYR A 204 15.81 -7.55 -13.19
CA TYR A 204 14.48 -7.11 -13.57
C TYR A 204 13.43 -8.21 -13.37
N ASP A 205 13.71 -9.44 -13.83
CA ASP A 205 12.80 -10.58 -13.70
C ASP A 205 12.58 -10.99 -12.23
N TRP A 206 13.59 -10.83 -11.37
CA TRP A 206 13.47 -11.01 -9.91
C TRP A 206 12.64 -9.90 -9.25
N PHE A 207 12.83 -8.66 -9.69
CA PHE A 207 12.08 -7.51 -9.21
C PHE A 207 10.59 -7.57 -9.58
N ILE A 208 10.29 -7.71 -10.88
CA ILE A 208 8.91 -7.69 -11.39
C ILE A 208 8.16 -9.00 -11.14
N GLY A 209 8.89 -10.11 -10.96
CA GLY A 209 8.32 -11.43 -10.74
C GLY A 209 8.10 -12.22 -12.02
N ARG A 210 8.61 -13.45 -12.04
CA ARG A 210 8.52 -14.35 -13.20
C ARG A 210 7.22 -15.13 -13.28
N GLU A 211 6.81 -15.73 -12.16
CA GLU A 211 5.58 -16.52 -12.07
C GLU A 211 4.39 -15.59 -11.81
N LEU A 212 3.29 -15.79 -12.54
CA LEU A 212 2.10 -14.95 -12.41
C LEU A 212 1.50 -15.13 -11.01
N ASN A 213 1.05 -16.32 -10.65
CA ASN A 213 0.37 -16.58 -9.37
C ASN A 213 1.03 -17.75 -8.63
N PRO A 214 2.17 -17.53 -7.94
CA PRO A 214 2.90 -18.61 -7.30
C PRO A 214 2.13 -19.19 -6.11
N ARG A 215 1.87 -20.49 -6.15
CA ARG A 215 1.06 -21.21 -5.15
C ARG A 215 1.83 -22.26 -4.39
N VAL A 216 1.77 -22.27 -3.07
CA VAL A 216 2.42 -23.29 -2.22
C VAL A 216 1.38 -24.08 -1.45
N THR A 217 1.58 -25.38 -1.33
CA THR A 217 0.80 -26.24 -0.44
C THR A 217 1.59 -26.46 0.83
N ILE A 218 1.13 -25.86 1.93
CA ILE A 218 1.76 -25.99 3.23
C ILE A 218 1.07 -27.14 3.98
N PRO A 219 1.80 -28.11 4.55
CA PRO A 219 1.20 -29.17 5.37
C PRO A 219 0.29 -28.58 6.45
N LEU A 220 -0.88 -29.18 6.66
CA LEU A 220 -1.92 -28.76 7.62
C LEU A 220 -2.66 -27.45 7.28
N ILE A 221 -2.05 -26.52 6.54
CA ILE A 221 -2.67 -25.24 6.13
C ILE A 221 -3.34 -25.30 4.76
N GLY A 222 -2.86 -26.15 3.84
CA GLY A 222 -3.42 -26.27 2.48
C GLY A 222 -2.71 -25.37 1.45
N GLU A 223 -3.34 -25.21 0.29
CA GLU A 223 -2.81 -24.40 -0.80
C GLU A 223 -3.05 -22.90 -0.53
N ILE A 224 -2.03 -22.10 -0.80
CA ILE A 224 -2.03 -20.65 -0.67
C ILE A 224 -1.46 -20.04 -1.94
N ASP A 225 -2.17 -19.05 -2.46
CA ASP A 225 -1.63 -18.13 -3.45
C ASP A 225 -0.83 -17.06 -2.72
N ILE A 226 0.51 -17.06 -2.90
CA ILE A 226 1.40 -16.21 -2.10
C ILE A 226 1.09 -14.74 -2.34
N LYS A 227 0.76 -14.39 -3.58
CA LYS A 227 0.47 -13.02 -3.98
C LYS A 227 -0.80 -12.52 -3.29
N GLU A 228 -1.92 -13.22 -3.49
CA GLU A 228 -3.19 -12.84 -2.86
C GLU A 228 -3.08 -12.79 -1.32
N TRP A 229 -2.35 -13.74 -0.73
CA TRP A 229 -2.15 -13.76 0.72
C TRP A 229 -1.37 -12.54 1.21
N CYS A 230 -0.26 -12.18 0.56
CA CYS A 230 0.57 -11.03 0.94
C CYS A 230 -0.19 -9.70 0.81
N GLU A 231 -0.95 -9.53 -0.27
CA GLU A 231 -1.64 -8.30 -0.66
C GLU A 231 -2.65 -7.83 0.42
N LEU A 232 -3.45 -8.73 1.00
CA LEU A 232 -4.52 -8.34 1.94
C LEU A 232 -4.29 -8.70 3.41
N ARG A 233 -3.42 -9.67 3.71
CA ARG A 233 -3.33 -10.22 5.07
C ARG A 233 -2.19 -9.58 5.85
N PRO A 234 -0.92 -10.00 5.73
CA PRO A 234 0.15 -9.54 6.61
C PRO A 234 0.35 -8.01 6.54
N GLY A 235 0.33 -7.43 5.33
CA GLY A 235 0.60 -6.02 5.09
C GLY A 235 -0.54 -5.10 5.53
N MET A 236 -1.71 -5.26 4.91
CA MET A 236 -2.89 -4.42 5.17
C MET A 236 -3.40 -4.54 6.61
N MET A 237 -3.43 -5.74 7.20
CA MET A 237 -3.71 -5.87 8.64
C MET A 237 -2.60 -5.24 9.49
N GLY A 238 -1.33 -5.45 9.10
CA GLY A 238 -0.17 -4.88 9.79
C GLY A 238 -0.26 -3.35 9.90
N TRP A 239 -0.79 -2.69 8.86
CA TRP A 239 -1.05 -1.24 8.87
C TRP A 239 -2.01 -0.84 10.00
N ILE A 240 -3.16 -1.52 10.16
CA ILE A 240 -4.09 -1.23 11.27
C ILE A 240 -3.42 -1.48 12.62
N ILE A 241 -2.72 -2.60 12.77
CA ILE A 241 -2.03 -2.98 14.01
C ILE A 241 -1.01 -1.90 14.41
N LEU A 242 -0.23 -1.40 13.45
CA LEU A 242 0.74 -0.32 13.69
C LEU A 242 0.04 0.96 14.14
N ASN A 243 -1.05 1.38 13.47
CA ASN A 243 -1.81 2.57 13.88
C ASN A 243 -2.35 2.43 15.32
N CYS A 244 -2.91 1.27 15.68
CA CYS A 244 -3.36 0.99 17.04
C CYS A 244 -2.20 1.07 18.04
N SER A 245 -1.03 0.54 17.69
CA SER A 245 0.18 0.64 18.52
C SER A 245 0.61 2.09 18.73
N TRP A 246 0.46 2.95 17.73
CA TRP A 246 0.79 4.38 17.82
C TRP A 246 -0.22 5.17 18.67
N CYS A 247 -1.51 4.84 18.59
CA CYS A 247 -2.51 5.35 19.54
C CYS A 247 -2.17 4.95 20.98
N ALA A 248 -1.80 3.69 21.20
CA ALA A 248 -1.36 3.21 22.50
C ALA A 248 -0.07 3.91 22.95
N GLN A 249 0.88 4.18 22.05
CA GLN A 249 2.09 4.94 22.38
C GLN A 249 1.77 6.38 22.78
N GLN A 250 0.86 7.07 22.08
CA GLN A 250 0.45 8.42 22.45
C GLN A 250 -0.12 8.47 23.86
N TYR A 251 -0.96 7.48 24.22
CA TYR A 251 -1.50 7.37 25.58
C TYR A 251 -0.41 7.08 26.63
N ARG A 252 0.59 6.25 26.31
CA ARG A 252 1.74 6.04 27.21
C ARG A 252 2.53 7.33 27.39
N ASN A 253 2.77 8.06 26.32
CA ASN A 253 3.53 9.32 26.32
C ASN A 253 2.81 10.44 27.08
N PHE A 254 1.50 10.62 26.89
CA PHE A 254 0.79 11.83 27.36
C PHE A 254 -0.40 11.57 28.29
N GLY A 255 -0.88 10.33 28.40
CA GLY A 255 -2.06 10.00 29.21
C GLY A 255 -3.40 10.29 28.53
N PHE A 256 -3.39 10.75 27.28
CA PHE A 256 -4.57 10.96 26.44
C PHE A 256 -4.26 10.58 24.99
N VAL A 257 -5.32 10.48 24.19
CA VAL A 257 -5.22 10.25 22.73
C VAL A 257 -5.95 11.39 22.01
N THR A 258 -5.33 11.98 20.99
CA THR A 258 -5.89 13.12 20.26
C THR A 258 -6.90 12.70 19.21
N ASP A 259 -7.79 13.63 18.88
CA ASP A 259 -8.76 13.46 17.80
C ASP A 259 -8.10 13.21 16.43
N SER A 260 -6.96 13.86 16.17
CA SER A 260 -6.18 13.72 14.93
C SER A 260 -5.73 12.28 14.68
N ILE A 261 -5.11 11.62 15.68
CA ILE A 261 -4.59 10.26 15.52
C ILE A 261 -5.72 9.24 15.45
N ILE A 262 -6.82 9.47 16.17
CA ILE A 262 -8.03 8.65 16.08
C ILE A 262 -8.64 8.78 14.68
N CYS A 263 -8.78 10.01 14.17
CA CYS A 263 -9.32 10.27 12.84
C CYS A 263 -8.52 9.54 11.76
N ILE A 264 -7.19 9.70 11.72
CA ILE A 264 -6.34 8.99 10.74
C ILE A 264 -6.49 7.48 10.90
N THR A 265 -6.40 6.96 12.12
CA THR A 265 -6.46 5.52 12.39
C THR A 265 -7.78 4.92 11.89
N VAL A 266 -8.90 5.57 12.17
CA VAL A 266 -10.24 5.12 11.75
C VAL A 266 -10.36 5.18 10.22
N VAL A 267 -9.96 6.29 9.61
CA VAL A 267 -10.08 6.49 8.16
C VAL A 267 -9.26 5.47 7.39
N GLN A 268 -8.02 5.24 7.82
CA GLN A 268 -7.14 4.23 7.22
C GLN A 268 -7.66 2.81 7.46
N ALA A 269 -8.20 2.52 8.65
CA ALA A 269 -8.82 1.23 8.94
C ALA A 269 -10.08 0.99 8.09
N LEU A 270 -10.91 2.01 7.84
CA LEU A 270 -12.08 1.88 6.96
C LEU A 270 -11.68 1.50 5.53
N TYR A 271 -10.61 2.08 5.00
CA TYR A 271 -10.08 1.72 3.69
C TYR A 271 -9.65 0.24 3.63
N VAL A 272 -8.94 -0.23 4.65
CA VAL A 272 -8.51 -1.63 4.75
C VAL A 272 -9.70 -2.58 4.95
N VAL A 273 -10.68 -2.21 5.75
CA VAL A 273 -11.88 -3.05 5.98
C VAL A 273 -12.75 -3.11 4.72
N ASP A 274 -12.84 -2.03 3.92
CA ASP A 274 -13.53 -2.05 2.62
C ASP A 274 -12.89 -3.09 1.69
N SER A 275 -11.56 -3.19 1.65
CA SER A 275 -10.88 -4.19 0.82
C SER A 275 -11.13 -5.63 1.28
N TRP A 276 -11.28 -5.86 2.59
CA TRP A 276 -11.67 -7.17 3.13
C TRP A 276 -13.12 -7.53 2.83
N TRP A 277 -14.02 -6.54 2.89
CA TRP A 277 -15.44 -6.75 2.60
C TRP A 277 -15.65 -7.08 1.12
N PHE A 278 -14.89 -6.42 0.25
CA PHE A 278 -14.91 -6.63 -1.20
C PHE A 278 -13.72 -7.47 -1.69
N GLU A 279 -13.23 -8.41 -0.87
CA GLU A 279 -12.07 -9.27 -1.15
C GLU A 279 -12.09 -9.90 -2.57
N PRO A 280 -13.21 -10.43 -3.11
CA PRO A 280 -13.23 -10.98 -4.47
C PRO A 280 -12.85 -9.99 -5.58
N ALA A 281 -13.02 -8.69 -5.37
CA ALA A 281 -12.68 -7.67 -6.36
C ALA A 281 -11.16 -7.65 -6.66
N ILE A 282 -10.33 -8.07 -5.71
CA ILE A 282 -8.88 -8.11 -5.87
C ILE A 282 -8.44 -9.06 -6.98
N LEU A 283 -9.20 -10.13 -7.23
CA LEU A 283 -8.91 -11.11 -8.26
C LEU A 283 -8.99 -10.55 -9.69
N THR A 284 -9.42 -9.30 -9.83
CA THR A 284 -9.52 -8.58 -11.11
C THR A 284 -8.51 -7.44 -11.26
N THR A 285 -7.66 -7.20 -10.25
CA THR A 285 -6.65 -6.14 -10.29
C THR A 285 -5.49 -6.50 -11.20
N MET A 286 -4.67 -5.51 -11.57
CA MET A 286 -3.48 -5.75 -12.39
C MET A 286 -2.45 -6.60 -11.64
N ASP A 287 -2.34 -6.41 -10.32
CA ASP A 287 -1.41 -7.16 -9.48
C ASP A 287 -1.70 -8.66 -9.56
N ILE A 288 -2.96 -9.09 -9.47
CA ILE A 288 -3.33 -10.51 -9.58
C ILE A 288 -3.30 -11.03 -11.03
N THR A 289 -3.83 -10.25 -11.98
CA THR A 289 -4.14 -10.77 -13.33
C THR A 289 -3.01 -10.65 -14.34
N THR A 290 -2.07 -9.72 -14.13
CA THR A 290 -1.09 -9.32 -15.14
C THR A 290 0.34 -9.31 -14.61
N ASP A 291 0.56 -8.69 -13.45
CA ASP A 291 1.90 -8.49 -12.90
C ASP A 291 2.39 -9.79 -12.22
N GLY A 292 3.68 -10.10 -12.34
CA GLY A 292 4.26 -11.26 -11.68
C GLY A 292 4.42 -11.02 -10.18
N PHE A 293 4.59 -12.08 -9.39
CA PHE A 293 4.95 -11.90 -7.98
C PHE A 293 6.48 -11.94 -7.83
N GLY A 294 7.08 -10.77 -7.63
CA GLY A 294 8.51 -10.56 -7.41
C GLY A 294 8.79 -9.68 -6.21
N LEU A 295 10.02 -9.14 -6.11
CA LEU A 295 10.37 -8.25 -5.00
C LEU A 295 9.44 -7.04 -4.92
N MET A 296 9.05 -6.46 -6.06
CA MET A 296 8.21 -5.26 -6.09
C MET A 296 6.93 -5.44 -5.26
N LEU A 297 6.16 -6.50 -5.52
CA LEU A 297 4.93 -6.79 -4.79
C LEU A 297 5.25 -7.27 -3.37
N ALA A 298 6.18 -8.21 -3.19
CA ALA A 298 6.51 -8.71 -1.86
C ALA A 298 6.98 -7.61 -0.89
N PHE A 299 7.80 -6.67 -1.35
CA PHE A 299 8.23 -5.51 -0.55
C PHE A 299 7.11 -4.47 -0.40
N GLY A 300 6.36 -4.23 -1.48
CA GLY A 300 5.17 -3.36 -1.47
C GLY A 300 4.20 -3.75 -0.36
N ASP A 301 3.82 -5.02 -0.34
CA ASP A 301 2.83 -5.58 0.58
C ASP A 301 3.36 -5.63 2.01
N LEU A 302 4.55 -6.22 2.22
CA LEU A 302 5.01 -6.58 3.56
C LEU A 302 5.76 -5.45 4.27
N VAL A 303 6.27 -4.46 3.52
CA VAL A 303 7.08 -3.37 4.08
C VAL A 303 6.46 -2.02 3.76
N TRP A 304 6.27 -1.71 2.48
CA TRP A 304 5.90 -0.36 2.07
C TRP A 304 4.54 0.06 2.63
N VAL A 305 3.50 -0.75 2.43
CA VAL A 305 2.15 -0.47 2.93
C VAL A 305 2.13 -0.28 4.45
N PRO A 306 2.51 -1.25 5.30
CA PRO A 306 2.37 -1.09 6.74
C PRO A 306 3.24 0.04 7.32
N PHE A 307 4.51 0.17 6.92
CA PHE A 307 5.46 1.07 7.57
C PHE A 307 5.45 2.49 7.03
N VAL A 308 5.13 2.69 5.74
CA VAL A 308 5.04 4.05 5.17
C VAL A 308 3.65 4.64 5.43
N TYR A 309 2.58 3.84 5.37
CA TYR A 309 1.21 4.36 5.48
C TYR A 309 0.79 4.61 6.92
N SER A 310 1.49 4.03 7.90
CA SER A 310 1.31 4.32 9.34
C SER A 310 2.18 5.47 9.85
N MET A 311 3.00 6.10 8.99
CA MET A 311 3.97 7.11 9.41
C MET A 311 3.31 8.36 10.04
N GLN A 312 2.11 8.72 9.59
CA GLN A 312 1.37 9.87 10.13
C GLN A 312 0.84 9.58 11.54
N ALA A 313 0.34 8.37 11.78
CA ALA A 313 -0.05 7.93 13.12
C ALA A 313 1.18 7.85 14.05
N ARG A 314 2.33 7.37 13.54
CA ARG A 314 3.60 7.36 14.28
C ARG A 314 4.09 8.78 14.62
N TYR A 315 3.99 9.73 13.69
CA TYR A 315 4.33 11.12 13.96
C TYR A 315 3.44 11.71 15.08
N LEU A 316 2.13 11.45 15.01
CA LEU A 316 1.18 11.95 16.00
C LEU A 316 1.33 11.29 17.37
N SER A 317 1.89 10.08 17.47
CA SER A 317 2.14 9.44 18.77
C SER A 317 3.15 10.19 19.63
N VAL A 318 3.99 11.02 19.00
CA VAL A 318 5.01 11.84 19.65
C VAL A 318 4.62 13.32 19.66
N HIS A 319 3.99 13.85 18.60
CA HIS A 319 3.47 15.21 18.57
C HIS A 319 1.93 15.21 18.59
N PRO A 320 1.30 15.33 19.77
CA PRO A 320 -0.14 15.13 19.95
C PRO A 320 -0.93 16.38 19.51
N GLN A 321 -0.86 16.70 18.23
CA GLN A 321 -1.69 17.72 17.61
C GLN A 321 -3.16 17.31 17.70
N SER A 322 -4.03 18.25 18.11
CA SER A 322 -5.48 18.10 17.98
C SER A 322 -6.01 19.03 16.89
N LEU A 323 -6.94 18.54 16.08
CA LEU A 323 -7.57 19.30 14.99
C LEU A 323 -8.74 20.16 15.51
N GLY A 324 -9.40 19.69 16.56
CA GLY A 324 -10.66 20.24 17.03
C GLY A 324 -11.82 19.98 16.05
N PRO A 325 -13.06 20.34 16.44
CA PRO A 325 -14.25 20.02 15.66
C PRO A 325 -14.22 20.54 14.21
N VAL A 326 -13.68 21.75 14.00
CA VAL A 326 -13.59 22.38 12.67
C VAL A 326 -12.57 21.66 11.78
N GLY A 327 -11.39 21.34 12.32
CA GLY A 327 -10.36 20.61 11.59
C GLY A 327 -10.84 19.20 11.22
N LEU A 328 -11.47 18.49 12.15
CA LEU A 328 -12.07 17.18 11.90
C LEU A 328 -13.16 17.26 10.83
N ALA A 329 -14.07 18.24 10.92
CA ALA A 329 -15.13 18.42 9.92
C ALA A 329 -14.53 18.67 8.53
N GLY A 330 -13.46 19.45 8.43
CA GLY A 330 -12.71 19.66 7.19
C GLY A 330 -12.11 18.36 6.64
N THR A 331 -11.42 17.60 7.49
CA THR A 331 -10.83 16.30 7.12
C THR A 331 -11.90 15.31 6.64
N VAL A 332 -12.98 15.15 7.40
CA VAL A 332 -14.10 14.26 7.03
C VAL A 332 -14.76 14.70 5.74
N SER A 333 -14.98 16.01 5.55
CA SER A 333 -15.58 16.55 4.32
C SER A 333 -14.74 16.23 3.08
N LEU A 334 -13.40 16.33 3.20
CA LEU A 334 -12.49 15.97 2.10
C LEU A 334 -12.53 14.47 1.78
N ILE A 335 -12.56 13.59 2.79
CA ILE A 335 -12.71 12.14 2.57
C ILE A 335 -14.03 11.86 1.84
N MET A 336 -15.13 12.42 2.35
CA MET A 336 -16.45 12.19 1.78
C MET A 336 -16.55 12.69 0.35
N LEU A 337 -15.94 13.85 0.04
CA LEU A 337 -15.88 14.38 -1.32
C LEU A 337 -15.06 13.46 -2.25
N GLY A 338 -13.86 13.06 -1.83
CA GLY A 338 -13.00 12.18 -2.62
C GLY A 338 -13.66 10.82 -2.88
N PHE A 339 -14.21 10.21 -1.83
CA PHE A 339 -14.95 8.96 -1.90
C PHE A 339 -16.19 9.07 -2.79
N TYR A 340 -16.95 10.16 -2.68
CA TYR A 340 -18.10 10.40 -3.54
C TYR A 340 -17.69 10.44 -5.01
N ILE A 341 -16.66 11.21 -5.38
CA ILE A 341 -16.17 11.28 -6.76
C ILE A 341 -15.70 9.89 -7.24
N PHE A 342 -14.87 9.21 -6.43
CA PHE A 342 -14.35 7.89 -6.77
C PHE A 342 -15.47 6.86 -6.98
N ARG A 343 -16.38 6.73 -6.02
CA ARG A 343 -17.42 5.71 -6.02
C ARG A 343 -18.49 6.03 -7.06
N SER A 344 -18.95 7.28 -7.16
CA SER A 344 -19.97 7.67 -8.15
C SER A 344 -19.48 7.51 -9.60
N ALA A 345 -18.21 7.84 -9.89
CA ALA A 345 -17.62 7.63 -11.21
C ALA A 345 -17.57 6.13 -11.58
N ASN A 346 -17.13 5.29 -10.64
CA ASN A 346 -17.08 3.84 -10.86
C ASN A 346 -18.47 3.21 -10.97
N SER A 347 -19.42 3.61 -10.11
CA SER A 347 -20.81 3.15 -10.19
C SER A 347 -21.47 3.54 -11.51
N GLN A 348 -21.24 4.76 -12.01
CA GLN A 348 -21.74 5.20 -13.31
C GLN A 348 -21.22 4.31 -14.45
N LYS A 349 -19.92 4.00 -14.46
CA LYS A 349 -19.31 3.07 -15.42
C LYS A 349 -19.91 1.68 -15.32
N ASN A 350 -20.06 1.15 -14.11
CA ASN A 350 -20.57 -0.21 -13.89
C ASN A 350 -22.04 -0.35 -14.27
N ALA A 351 -22.89 0.61 -13.87
CA ALA A 351 -24.30 0.64 -14.26
C ALA A 351 -24.44 0.71 -15.78
N PHE A 352 -23.71 1.62 -16.44
CA PHE A 352 -23.73 1.73 -17.90
C PHE A 352 -23.23 0.47 -18.62
N ARG A 353 -22.19 -0.20 -18.10
CA ARG A 353 -21.69 -1.46 -18.68
C ARG A 353 -22.64 -2.64 -18.47
N THR A 354 -23.46 -2.59 -17.43
CA THR A 354 -24.44 -3.64 -17.10
C THR A 354 -25.70 -3.49 -17.94
N ASP A 355 -26.30 -2.30 -17.92
CA ASP A 355 -27.46 -1.95 -18.74
C ASP A 355 -27.37 -0.49 -19.22
N PRO A 356 -26.90 -0.26 -20.46
CA PRO A 356 -26.84 1.08 -21.05
C PRO A 356 -28.22 1.75 -21.22
N LYS A 357 -29.33 0.99 -21.17
CA LYS A 357 -30.68 1.51 -21.37
C LYS A 357 -31.39 1.87 -20.06
N HIS A 358 -30.76 1.59 -18.92
CA HIS A 358 -31.33 1.92 -17.61
C HIS A 358 -31.54 3.44 -17.49
N PRO A 359 -32.68 3.94 -16.97
CA PRO A 359 -33.00 5.37 -16.93
C PRO A 359 -31.89 6.25 -16.32
N ASP A 360 -31.23 5.75 -15.27
CA ASP A 360 -30.15 6.46 -14.57
C ASP A 360 -28.90 6.74 -15.42
N VAL A 361 -28.71 6.01 -16.53
CA VAL A 361 -27.50 6.10 -17.38
C VAL A 361 -27.82 6.21 -18.87
N ALA A 362 -29.07 6.06 -19.29
CA ALA A 362 -29.49 6.11 -20.69
C ALA A 362 -29.20 7.46 -21.37
N HIS A 363 -29.12 8.53 -20.57
CA HIS A 363 -28.78 9.88 -21.04
C HIS A 363 -27.27 10.05 -21.35
N LEU A 364 -26.42 9.09 -20.96
CA LEU A 364 -24.99 9.17 -21.16
C LEU A 364 -24.60 8.91 -22.62
N LYS A 365 -23.80 9.82 -23.17
CA LYS A 365 -23.18 9.73 -24.49
C LYS A 365 -21.92 8.86 -24.44
N TYR A 366 -21.68 8.11 -25.50
CA TYR A 366 -20.53 7.22 -25.63
C TYR A 366 -20.01 7.14 -27.08
N ILE A 367 -18.76 6.69 -27.24
CA ILE A 367 -18.18 6.25 -28.51
C ILE A 367 -18.26 4.72 -28.55
N GLU A 368 -18.86 4.17 -29.59
CA GLU A 368 -18.82 2.74 -29.86
C GLU A 368 -17.54 2.41 -30.63
N THR A 369 -16.70 1.55 -30.04
CA THR A 369 -15.41 1.17 -30.61
C THR A 369 -15.58 0.05 -31.65
N LYS A 370 -14.62 -0.09 -32.55
CA LYS A 370 -14.52 -1.19 -33.52
C LYS A 370 -14.49 -2.57 -32.85
N THR A 371 -14.10 -2.64 -31.58
CA THR A 371 -14.10 -3.88 -30.77
C THR A 371 -15.46 -4.20 -30.13
N GLY A 372 -16.50 -3.38 -30.37
CA GLY A 372 -17.82 -3.50 -29.76
C GLY A 372 -17.91 -2.98 -28.31
N SER A 373 -16.80 -2.51 -27.74
CA SER A 373 -16.79 -1.85 -26.42
C SER A 373 -17.32 -0.41 -26.53
N LYS A 374 -17.91 0.11 -25.45
CA LYS A 374 -18.44 1.49 -25.37
C LYS A 374 -17.59 2.35 -24.43
N LEU A 375 -17.14 3.51 -24.90
CA LEU A 375 -16.36 4.49 -24.13
C LEU A 375 -17.24 5.69 -23.78
N LEU A 376 -17.52 5.91 -22.49
CA LEU A 376 -18.35 7.02 -22.02
C LEU A 376 -17.68 8.38 -22.22
N ILE A 377 -18.34 9.34 -22.88
CA ILE A 377 -17.83 10.70 -23.15
C ILE A 377 -18.65 11.80 -22.48
N SER A 378 -19.45 11.44 -21.47
CA SER A 378 -20.29 12.37 -20.70
C SER A 378 -20.41 11.87 -19.26
N GLY A 379 -21.04 12.66 -18.39
CA GLY A 379 -21.01 12.40 -16.95
C GLY A 379 -19.59 12.54 -16.40
N TRP A 380 -19.22 11.72 -15.43
CA TRP A 380 -17.89 11.71 -14.81
C TRP A 380 -16.79 11.47 -15.85
N TRP A 381 -16.99 10.49 -16.73
CA TRP A 381 -16.03 10.09 -17.76
C TRP A 381 -15.95 11.08 -18.92
N GLY A 382 -16.86 12.06 -19.00
CA GLY A 382 -16.75 13.21 -19.90
C GLY A 382 -15.92 14.37 -19.35
N ILE A 383 -15.73 14.45 -18.03
CA ILE A 383 -14.97 15.52 -17.38
C ILE A 383 -13.46 15.25 -17.49
N ALA A 384 -13.04 14.05 -17.10
CA ALA A 384 -11.67 13.57 -17.25
C ALA A 384 -11.67 12.05 -17.44
N ARG A 385 -10.68 11.52 -18.15
CA ARG A 385 -10.59 10.09 -18.48
C ARG A 385 -10.47 9.20 -17.24
N HIS A 386 -9.87 9.74 -16.18
CA HIS A 386 -9.64 9.10 -14.89
C HIS A 386 -10.07 10.02 -13.73
N ILE A 387 -11.28 10.58 -13.79
CA ILE A 387 -11.82 11.40 -12.69
C ILE A 387 -11.95 10.62 -11.37
N ASN A 388 -12.08 9.28 -11.45
CA ASN A 388 -12.02 8.42 -10.28
C ASN A 388 -10.65 8.51 -9.58
N TYR A 389 -9.54 8.62 -10.33
CA TYR A 389 -8.21 8.81 -9.74
C TYR A 389 -8.07 10.18 -9.08
N PHE A 390 -8.77 11.20 -9.56
CA PHE A 390 -8.83 12.49 -8.87
C PHE A 390 -9.56 12.39 -7.53
N GLY A 391 -10.70 11.69 -7.49
CA GLY A 391 -11.39 11.36 -6.24
C GLY A 391 -10.52 10.59 -5.26
N ASP A 392 -9.79 9.59 -5.77
CA ASP A 392 -8.84 8.78 -5.00
C ASP A 392 -7.69 9.64 -4.43
N TRP A 393 -7.17 10.58 -5.23
CA TRP A 393 -6.14 11.50 -4.76
C TRP A 393 -6.68 12.44 -3.68
N ILE A 394 -7.90 13.00 -3.82
CA ILE A 394 -8.52 13.85 -2.79
C ILE A 394 -8.66 13.11 -1.45
N GLN A 395 -9.16 11.87 -1.47
CA GLN A 395 -9.33 11.09 -0.24
C GLN A 395 -7.99 10.70 0.43
N SER A 396 -6.86 10.80 -0.29
CA SER A 396 -5.52 10.57 0.27
C SER A 396 -5.03 11.72 1.17
N TRP A 397 -5.49 12.96 0.94
CA TRP A 397 -5.05 14.14 1.72
C TRP A 397 -5.35 14.05 3.22
N PRO A 398 -6.57 13.63 3.62
CA PRO A 398 -6.92 13.33 5.00
C PRO A 398 -5.97 12.41 5.77
N TYR A 399 -5.12 11.63 5.08
CA TYR A 399 -4.14 10.77 5.76
C TYR A 399 -2.96 11.59 6.30
N SER A 400 -2.67 12.76 5.71
CA SER A 400 -1.56 13.62 6.13
C SER A 400 -2.02 14.92 6.78
N LEU A 401 -3.15 15.51 6.36
CA LEU A 401 -3.61 16.80 6.89
C LEU A 401 -3.65 16.90 8.43
N PRO A 402 -4.02 15.85 9.19
CA PRO A 402 -4.02 15.92 10.65
C PRO A 402 -2.64 16.08 11.28
N THR A 403 -1.54 15.92 10.54
CA THR A 403 -0.17 16.22 11.03
C THR A 403 0.17 17.71 10.97
N GLY A 404 -0.63 18.52 10.26
CA GLY A 404 -0.45 19.97 10.13
C GLY A 404 0.90 20.37 9.53
N LEU A 405 1.46 21.50 10.00
CA LEU A 405 2.83 21.90 9.68
C LEU A 405 3.81 21.02 10.47
N ALA A 406 3.95 19.79 10.01
CA ALA A 406 4.63 18.72 10.73
C ALA A 406 6.09 19.07 11.00
N GLY A 407 6.51 18.83 12.23
CA GLY A 407 7.84 19.04 12.75
C GLY A 407 7.86 19.07 14.27
N TYR A 408 8.77 18.37 14.92
CA TYR A 408 8.98 18.49 16.37
C TYR A 408 10.42 18.20 16.81
N GLN A 409 10.75 18.68 18.00
CA GLN A 409 11.97 18.40 18.74
C GLN A 409 11.57 17.92 20.14
N ILE A 410 12.34 16.98 20.68
CA ILE A 410 12.17 16.48 22.05
C ILE A 410 13.30 17.06 22.90
N LEU A 411 12.94 17.84 23.89
CA LEU A 411 13.87 18.43 24.85
C LEU A 411 13.91 17.62 26.13
N ALA A 412 15.02 17.72 26.86
CA ALA A 412 15.18 17.11 28.16
C ALA A 412 14.15 17.67 29.16
N ALA A 413 13.84 16.89 30.20
CA ALA A 413 12.92 17.32 31.24
C ALA A 413 13.41 18.59 31.95
N GLY A 414 12.54 19.58 32.09
CA GLY A 414 12.86 20.86 32.72
C GLY A 414 13.63 21.82 31.81
N ALA A 415 13.60 21.63 30.49
CA ALA A 415 14.16 22.56 29.52
C ALA A 415 13.43 23.92 29.52
N GLY A 416 12.23 24.00 30.11
CA GLY A 416 11.54 25.26 30.36
C GLY A 416 10.79 25.80 29.14
N ALA A 417 10.49 24.95 28.15
CA ALA A 417 9.74 25.30 26.94
C ALA A 417 8.22 25.25 27.14
N ALA A 418 7.73 25.05 28.37
CA ALA A 418 6.30 25.05 28.69
C ALA A 418 5.55 26.33 28.21
N GLY A 419 6.26 27.47 28.09
CA GLY A 419 5.72 28.73 27.57
C GLY A 419 5.53 28.77 26.04
N GLU A 420 6.10 27.83 25.28
CA GLU A 420 6.06 27.80 23.81
C GLU A 420 5.00 26.82 23.26
N GLY A 421 4.05 26.39 24.09
CA GLY A 421 3.06 25.38 23.70
C GLY A 421 3.62 23.95 23.65
N ALA A 422 4.60 23.65 24.51
CA ALA A 422 5.16 22.32 24.65
C ALA A 422 4.15 21.29 25.15
N PHE A 423 4.22 20.07 24.60
CA PHE A 423 3.56 18.91 25.15
C PHE A 423 4.51 18.17 26.09
N ILE A 424 4.12 18.00 27.34
CA ILE A 424 4.95 17.34 28.36
C ILE A 424 4.62 15.84 28.36
N MET A 425 5.64 15.02 28.10
CA MET A 425 5.54 13.56 28.20
C MET A 425 5.52 13.13 29.68
N LYS A 426 5.00 11.93 29.97
CA LYS A 426 4.94 11.38 31.35
C LYS A 426 6.31 11.21 32.00
N ASP A 427 7.37 11.08 31.21
CA ASP A 427 8.76 11.02 31.69
C ASP A 427 9.39 12.42 31.91
N GLY A 428 8.61 13.49 31.69
CA GLY A 428 9.01 14.88 31.87
C GLY A 428 9.63 15.53 30.63
N ARG A 429 9.96 14.77 29.57
CA ARG A 429 10.48 15.36 28.32
C ARG A 429 9.46 16.29 27.68
N GLU A 430 9.94 17.32 27.01
CA GLU A 430 9.12 18.37 26.43
C GLU A 430 9.14 18.27 24.90
N VAL A 431 7.99 18.08 24.27
CA VAL A 431 7.85 18.04 22.80
C VAL A 431 7.38 19.40 22.30
N ILE A 432 8.20 20.06 21.50
CA ILE A 432 7.90 21.35 20.88
C ILE A 432 8.08 21.28 19.37
N GLN A 433 7.43 22.17 18.64
CA GLN A 433 7.73 22.28 17.20
C GLN A 433 9.07 22.96 16.93
N GLY A 434 9.39 24.03 17.67
CA GLY A 434 10.66 24.75 17.58
C GLY A 434 11.08 25.05 16.14
N ASN A 435 12.38 24.85 15.86
CA ASN A 435 12.96 25.03 14.53
C ASN A 435 12.55 23.92 13.56
N ALA A 436 12.00 22.81 14.04
CA ALA A 436 11.56 21.70 13.22
C ALA A 436 10.21 21.96 12.51
N ARG A 437 9.43 22.98 12.91
CA ARG A 437 8.10 23.26 12.34
C ARG A 437 8.15 23.30 10.81
N GLY A 438 7.36 22.42 10.16
CA GLY A 438 7.27 22.28 8.70
C GLY A 438 8.34 21.38 8.07
N TRP A 439 9.44 21.05 8.77
CA TRP A 439 10.52 20.21 8.23
C TRP A 439 10.18 18.72 8.14
N ALA A 440 9.14 18.26 8.84
CA ALA A 440 8.64 16.89 8.72
C ALA A 440 7.50 16.74 7.69
N MET A 441 7.11 17.81 6.99
CA MET A 441 6.15 17.69 5.88
C MET A 441 6.61 16.72 4.78
N PRO A 442 7.89 16.72 4.35
CA PRO A 442 8.35 15.74 3.36
C PRO A 442 8.20 14.28 3.80
N ILE A 443 8.09 14.00 5.11
CA ILE A 443 7.87 12.66 5.66
C ILE A 443 6.36 12.38 5.78
N THR A 444 5.61 13.27 6.42
CA THR A 444 4.19 13.04 6.72
C THR A 444 3.27 13.22 5.49
N TYR A 445 3.65 14.09 4.55
CA TYR A 445 2.96 14.32 3.26
C TYR A 445 3.59 13.51 2.11
N PHE A 446 4.63 12.71 2.38
CA PHE A 446 5.22 11.82 1.39
C PHE A 446 4.16 10.95 0.70
N TYR A 447 3.21 10.42 1.48
CA TYR A 447 2.12 9.59 0.98
C TYR A 447 1.32 10.27 -0.15
N ILE A 448 0.94 11.54 0.01
CA ILE A 448 0.17 12.28 -1.00
C ILE A 448 0.94 12.43 -2.31
N VAL A 449 2.25 12.71 -2.21
CA VAL A 449 3.13 12.86 -3.38
C VAL A 449 3.38 11.51 -4.05
N TYR A 450 3.72 10.50 -3.26
CA TYR A 450 3.89 9.13 -3.73
C TYR A 450 2.62 8.62 -4.43
N PHE A 451 1.45 8.85 -3.84
CA PHE A 451 0.18 8.40 -4.40
C PHE A 451 -0.16 9.15 -5.69
N ALA A 452 0.13 10.45 -5.79
CA ALA A 452 0.02 11.19 -7.05
C ALA A 452 0.89 10.59 -8.16
N VAL A 453 2.17 10.29 -7.85
CA VAL A 453 3.10 9.65 -8.80
C VAL A 453 2.58 8.28 -9.23
N LEU A 454 2.07 7.48 -8.28
CA LEU A 454 1.48 6.18 -8.56
C LEU A 454 0.26 6.28 -9.48
N LEU A 455 -0.65 7.23 -9.22
CA LEU A 455 -1.84 7.46 -10.05
C LEU A 455 -1.48 7.94 -11.47
N ILE A 456 -0.47 8.82 -11.60
CA ILE A 456 0.03 9.26 -12.92
C ILE A 456 0.68 8.09 -13.67
N HIS A 457 1.48 7.26 -12.99
CA HIS A 457 2.07 6.09 -13.61
C HIS A 457 1.00 5.09 -14.06
N ARG A 458 -0.02 4.87 -13.22
CA ARG A 458 -1.16 4.00 -13.52
C ARG A 458 -1.98 4.51 -14.70
N ASP A 459 -2.30 5.81 -14.75
CA ASP A 459 -2.96 6.45 -15.89
C ASP A 459 -2.18 6.20 -17.19
N ARG A 460 -0.84 6.34 -17.18
CA ARG A 460 -0.02 6.08 -18.37
C ARG A 460 -0.09 4.62 -18.83
N ARG A 461 0.00 3.66 -17.91
CA ARG A 461 -0.15 2.23 -18.24
C ARG A 461 -1.55 1.93 -18.81
N ASP A 462 -2.59 2.50 -18.20
CA ASP A 462 -3.98 2.34 -18.68
C ASP A 462 -4.20 3.00 -20.05
N ASP A 463 -3.61 4.17 -20.31
CA ASP A 463 -3.67 4.88 -21.58
C ASP A 463 -3.00 4.06 -22.69
N GLU A 464 -1.82 3.50 -22.45
CA GLU A 464 -1.14 2.61 -23.39
C GLU A 464 -1.95 1.34 -23.67
N LYS A 465 -2.51 0.72 -22.62
CA LYS A 465 -3.34 -0.48 -22.75
C LYS A 465 -4.61 -0.19 -23.56
N CYS A 466 -5.27 0.94 -23.30
CA CYS A 466 -6.45 1.36 -24.04
C CYS A 466 -6.12 1.73 -25.49
N HIS A 467 -4.98 2.37 -25.74
CA HIS A 467 -4.51 2.64 -27.10
C HIS A 467 -4.23 1.34 -27.88
N ARG A 468 -3.52 0.38 -27.29
CA ARG A 468 -3.27 -0.94 -27.91
C ARG A 468 -4.57 -1.69 -28.21
N LYS A 469 -5.60 -1.54 -27.38
CA LYS A 469 -6.88 -2.23 -27.52
C LYS A 469 -7.83 -1.56 -28.52
N TYR A 470 -7.98 -0.24 -28.46
CA TYR A 470 -9.02 0.50 -29.19
C TYR A 470 -8.49 1.34 -30.37
N GLY A 471 -7.17 1.54 -30.49
CA GLY A 471 -6.53 2.24 -31.61
C GLY A 471 -7.11 3.63 -31.84
N GLU A 472 -7.55 3.91 -33.07
CA GLU A 472 -8.13 5.19 -33.50
C GLU A 472 -9.33 5.65 -32.65
N ASP A 473 -10.14 4.72 -32.14
CA ASP A 473 -11.28 5.08 -31.30
C ASP A 473 -10.81 5.65 -29.95
N TRP A 474 -9.65 5.21 -29.46
CA TRP A 474 -9.00 5.80 -28.29
C TRP A 474 -8.49 7.21 -28.59
N GLU A 475 -7.88 7.43 -29.75
CA GLU A 475 -7.44 8.78 -30.16
C GLU A 475 -8.61 9.75 -30.24
N LYS A 476 -9.74 9.33 -30.83
CA LYS A 476 -10.98 10.11 -30.85
C LYS A 476 -11.51 10.37 -29.44
N TYR A 477 -11.45 9.37 -28.55
CA TYR A 477 -11.81 9.53 -27.15
C TYR A 477 -10.95 10.59 -26.45
N LYS A 478 -9.62 10.56 -26.63
CA LYS A 478 -8.69 11.57 -26.08
C LYS A 478 -8.93 12.98 -26.59
N GLN A 479 -9.34 13.12 -27.85
CA GLN A 479 -9.71 14.44 -28.41
C GLN A 479 -10.99 15.00 -27.78
N THR A 480 -11.92 14.11 -27.43
CA THR A 480 -13.21 14.46 -26.81
C THR A 480 -13.04 14.75 -25.32
N VAL A 481 -12.37 13.86 -24.60
CA VAL A 481 -12.10 13.97 -23.15
C VAL A 481 -10.61 14.23 -22.96
N ARG A 482 -10.25 15.52 -22.98
CA ARG A 482 -8.85 15.97 -23.06
C ARG A 482 -8.07 15.65 -21.78
N TYR A 483 -8.66 15.95 -20.64
CA TYR A 483 -8.02 15.82 -19.33
C TYR A 483 -7.87 14.35 -18.93
N ARG A 484 -6.70 14.01 -18.37
CA ARG A 484 -6.37 12.68 -17.86
C ARG A 484 -7.00 12.49 -16.48
N ILE A 485 -6.58 13.28 -15.49
CA ILE A 485 -6.98 13.13 -14.09
C ILE A 485 -7.60 14.43 -13.55
N ILE A 486 -6.89 15.55 -13.66
CA ILE A 486 -7.27 16.82 -13.03
C ILE A 486 -7.92 17.72 -14.09
N PRO A 487 -9.25 17.96 -14.01
CA PRO A 487 -9.94 18.77 -15.00
C PRO A 487 -9.35 20.19 -15.04
N GLY A 488 -9.03 20.67 -16.24
CA GLY A 488 -8.43 21.99 -16.44
C GLY A 488 -6.91 22.04 -16.32
N LEU A 489 -6.24 20.99 -15.81
CA LEU A 489 -4.80 21.01 -15.53
C LEU A 489 -4.02 19.87 -16.21
N TYR A 490 -4.45 18.62 -16.04
CA TYR A 490 -3.78 17.40 -16.52
C TYR A 490 -4.78 16.37 -17.02
#